data_AF-A0A7C4TBT0-F1
#
_entry.id   AF-A0A7C4TBT0-F1
#
_cell.length_a   1.000
_cell.length_b   1.000
_cell.length_c   1.000
_cell.angle_alpha   90.00
_cell.angle_beta   90.00
_cell.angle_gamma   90.00
#
_symmetry.space_group_name_H-M   'P 1'
#
loop_
_entity.id
_entity.type
_entity.pdbx_description
1 polymer ?
#
loop_
_entity_poly.entity_id
_entity_poly.type
_entity_poly.pdbx_seq_one_letter_code
_entity_poly.pdbx_strand_id
1 'polypeptide(L)' 'MTNITLAKSYLIKATKRFKILGVLLKEEAYSDVIREAQEIVELSLKGILREVGIEPPKWHDVG' A
#
# COMPACT_ATOMS: atom_id res chain seq x y z
N MET A 1 -4.42 18.25 7.76
CA MET A 1 -4.32 16.79 7.99
C MET A 1 -2.95 16.51 8.57
N THR A 2 -2.80 15.80 9.69
CA THR A 2 -1.47 15.57 10.31
C THR A 2 -0.79 14.34 9.69
N ASN A 3 0.53 14.22 9.87
CA ASN A 3 1.29 13.03 9.42
C ASN A 3 0.71 11.72 9.98
N ILE A 4 0.24 11.73 11.23
CA ILE A 4 -0.41 10.58 11.88
C ILE A 4 -1.75 10.24 11.21
N THR A 5 -2.58 11.25 10.89
CA THR A 5 -3.84 11.00 10.18
C THR A 5 -3.59 10.42 8.79
N LEU A 6 -2.54 10.89 8.11
CA LEU A 6 -2.15 10.42 6.79
C LEU A 6 -1.55 9.00 6.84
N ALA A 7 -0.71 8.69 7.84
CA ALA A 7 -0.16 7.36 8.09
C ALA A 7 -1.25 6.31 8.26
N LYS A 8 -2.23 6.59 9.13
CA LYS A 8 -3.40 5.73 9.34
C LYS A 8 -4.22 5.55 8.06
N SER A 9 -4.41 6.61 7.28
CA SER A 9 -5.12 6.54 6.00
C SER A 9 -4.45 5.57 5.03
N TYR A 10 -3.11 5.57 4.96
CA TYR A 10 -2.39 4.63 4.11
C TYR A 10 -2.55 3.17 4.54
N LEU A 11 -2.42 2.88 5.85
CA LEU A 11 -2.60 1.52 6.37
C LEU A 11 -4.03 1.00 6.18
N ILE A 12 -5.04 1.87 6.32
CA ILE A 12 -6.44 1.54 6.03
C ILE A 12 -6.62 1.18 4.54
N LYS A 13 -6.01 1.94 3.62
CA LYS A 13 -6.05 1.64 2.18
C LYS A 13 -5.35 0.31 1.87
N ALA A 14 -4.16 0.08 2.41
CA ALA A 14 -3.41 -1.17 2.25
C ALA A 14 -4.24 -2.38 2.73
N THR A 15 -4.89 -2.26 3.89
CA THR A 15 -5.74 -3.32 4.45
C THR A 15 -6.94 -3.64 3.55
N LYS A 16 -7.56 -2.61 2.96
CA LYS A 16 -8.68 -2.80 2.02
C LYS A 16 -8.23 -3.53 0.75
N ARG A 17 -7.09 -3.12 0.17
CA ARG A 17 -6.51 -3.77 -1.02
C ARG A 17 -6.07 -5.21 -0.74
N PHE A 18 -5.52 -5.49 0.43
CA PHE A 18 -5.09 -6.85 0.79
C PHE A 18 -6.22 -7.88 0.68
N LYS A 19 -7.47 -7.48 0.96
CA LYS A 19 -8.64 -8.36 0.82
C LYS A 19 -8.89 -8.81 -0.61
N ILE A 20 -8.51 -8.03 -1.62
CA ILE A 20 -8.77 -8.37 -3.03
C ILE A 20 -7.76 -9.37 -3.60
N LEU A 21 -6.55 -9.48 -3.01
CA LEU A 21 -5.50 -10.37 -3.53
C LEU A 21 -5.96 -11.82 -3.64
N GLY A 22 -6.70 -12.31 -2.63
CA GLY A 22 -7.23 -13.68 -2.65
C GLY A 22 -8.30 -13.91 -3.72
N VAL A 23 -9.02 -12.87 -4.14
CA VAL A 23 -9.98 -12.95 -5.26
C VAL A 23 -9.22 -12.99 -6.58
N LEU A 24 -8.30 -12.05 -6.80
CA LEU A 24 -7.50 -11.98 -8.02
C LEU A 24 -6.69 -13.26 -8.25
N LEU A 25 -6.14 -13.85 -7.18
CA LEU A 25 -5.40 -15.09 -7.25
C LEU A 25 -6.28 -16.27 -7.68
N LYS A 26 -7.54 -16.33 -7.20
CA LYS A 26 -8.50 -17.38 -7.60
C LYS A 26 -8.93 -17.26 -9.05
N GLU A 27 -8.99 -16.04 -9.58
CA GLU A 27 -9.31 -15.74 -10.98
C GLU A 27 -8.08 -15.88 -11.89
N GLU A 28 -6.94 -16.35 -11.37
CA GLU A 28 -5.67 -16.47 -12.10
C GLU A 28 -5.19 -15.12 -12.71
N ALA A 29 -5.65 -14.00 -12.16
CA ALA A 29 -5.30 -12.65 -12.59
C ALA A 29 -3.93 -12.22 -12.02
N TYR A 30 -2.88 -12.97 -12.38
CA TYR A 30 -1.56 -12.86 -11.73
C TYR A 30 -0.91 -11.47 -11.85
N SER A 31 -1.07 -10.80 -12.99
CA SER A 31 -0.59 -9.42 -13.17
C SER A 31 -1.21 -8.45 -12.17
N ASP A 32 -2.51 -8.59 -11.92
CA ASP A 32 -3.25 -7.76 -10.98
C ASP A 32 -2.92 -8.10 -9.52
N VAL A 33 -2.68 -9.39 -9.21
CA VAL A 33 -2.15 -9.80 -7.90
C VAL A 33 -0.82 -9.11 -7.61
N ILE A 34 0.11 -9.12 -8.57
CA ILE A 34 1.42 -8.48 -8.41
C ILE A 34 1.27 -6.98 -8.23
N ARG A 35 0.46 -6.32 -9.07
CA ARG A 35 0.22 -4.87 -9.01
C ARG A 35 -0.38 -4.44 -7.68
N GLU A 36 -1.42 -5.14 -7.21
CA GLU A 36 -2.07 -4.83 -5.93
C GLU A 36 -1.14 -5.12 -4.75
N ALA A 37 -0.37 -6.22 -4.78
CA ALA A 37 0.61 -6.54 -3.74
C ALA A 37 1.68 -5.45 -3.61
N GLN A 38 2.20 -4.98 -4.74
CA GLN A 38 3.16 -3.88 -4.80
C GLN A 38 2.59 -2.59 -4.18
N GLU A 39 1.38 -2.20 -4.57
CA GLU A 39 0.70 -1.02 -4.03
C GLU A 39 0.44 -1.15 -2.51
N ILE A 40 0.09 -2.34 -2.02
CA ILE A 40 -0.08 -2.61 -0.59
C ILE A 40 1.23 -2.38 0.18
N VAL A 41 2.36 -2.88 -0.35
CA VAL A 41 3.68 -2.69 0.26
C VAL A 41 4.06 -1.20 0.25
N GLU A 42 3.87 -0.51 -0.86
CA GLU A 42 4.17 0.92 -1.00
C GLU A 42 3.36 1.77 -0.01
N LEU A 43 2.04 1.55 0.08
CA LEU A 43 1.17 2.24 1.04
C LEU A 43 1.56 1.94 2.49
N SER A 44 1.89 0.68 2.79
CA SER A 44 2.28 0.28 4.15
C SER A 44 3.58 0.95 4.58
N LEU A 45 4.61 0.95 3.71
CA LEU A 45 5.87 1.65 3.95
C LEU A 45 5.66 3.16 4.11
N LYS A 46 4.90 3.78 3.21
CA LYS A 46 4.51 5.20 3.27
C LYS A 46 3.76 5.57 4.56
N GLY A 47 2.97 4.64 5.10
CA GLY A 47 2.27 4.79 6.36
C GLY A 47 3.23 4.75 7.55
N ILE A 48 4.04 3.69 7.65
CA ILE A 48 4.99 3.47 8.75
C ILE A 48 6.01 4.61 8.83
N LEU A 49 6.60 5.01 7.71
CA LEU A 49 7.57 6.12 7.68
C LEU A 49 6.95 7.42 8.22
N ARG A 50 5.73 7.75 7.80
CA ARG A 50 5.04 8.96 8.27
C ARG A 50 4.66 8.89 9.75
N GLU A 51 4.32 7.71 10.27
CA GLU A 51 4.00 7.52 11.69
C GLU A 51 5.22 7.82 12.57
N VAL A 52 6.43 7.47 12.11
CA VAL A 52 7.70 7.76 12.80
C VAL A 52 8.31 9.12 12.43
N GLY A 53 7.57 9.98 11.74
CA GLY A 53 8.02 11.34 11.39
C GLY A 53 8.99 11.43 10.20
N ILE A 54 9.15 10.35 9.43
CA ILE A 54 9.98 10.31 8.22
C ILE A 54 9.11 10.60 6.99
N GLU A 55 9.51 11.56 6.16
CA GLU A 55 8.89 11.79 4.86
C GLU A 55 9.34 10.69 3.88
N PRO A 56 8.41 9.90 3.31
CA PRO A 56 8.78 8.86 2.36
C PRO A 56 9.26 9.45 1.04
N PRO A 57 10.12 8.73 0.30
CA PRO A 57 10.65 9.19 -0.98
C PRO A 57 9.52 9.51 -1.96
N LYS A 58 9.74 10.55 -2.78
CA LYS A 58 8.79 11.04 -3.80
C LYS A 58 8.92 10.31 -5.14
N TRP A 59 9.87 9.38 -5.25
CA TRP A 59 10.03 8.54 -6.42
C TRP A 59 9.18 7.29 -6.27
N HIS A 60 8.47 6.91 -7.34
CA HIS A 60 7.80 5.63 -7.43
C HIS A 60 8.84 4.63 -7.93
N ASP A 61 9.23 3.69 -7.08
CA ASP A 61 10.31 2.71 -7.35
C ASP A 61 9.85 1.54 -8.23
N VAL A 62 8.71 1.69 -8.89
CA VAL A 62 8.00 0.57 -9.50
C VAL A 62 7.32 0.96 -10.82
N GLY A 63 7.96 0.58 -11.92
CA GLY A 63 7.37 0.48 -13.26
C GLY A 63 6.87 -0.93 -13.54
#